data_AF-A0A8S3GHL0-F1
#
_entry.id   AF-A0A8S3GHL0-F1
#
_cell.length_a   1.000
_cell.length_b   1.000
_cell.length_c   1.000
_cell.angle_alpha   90.00
_cell.angle_beta   90.00
_cell.angle_gamma   90.00
#
_symmetry.space_group_name_H-M   'P 1'
#
loop_
_entity.id
_entity.type
_entity.pdbx_description
1 polymer ?
#
loop_
_entity_poly.entity_id
_entity_poly.type
_entity_poly.pdbx_seq_one_letter_code
_entity_poly.pdbx_strand_id
1 'polypeptide(L)'
;MDVHWNSATNEPKIAYGLGSGSDFFGFDQLVGSSNIDATYMFDRTYYESLSSYPLYHTSYEVFSMMKTFIDPNFTAHRTMGQLMGVVALFLSETPVLQFNVSRYTVALREAMNNLKPNNPA
;
A
#
# COMPACT_ATOMS: atom_id res chain seq x y z
N MET A 1 -3.16 -1.59 -15.94
CA MET A 1 -3.46 -2.37 -14.71
C MET A 1 -2.61 -3.62 -14.73
N ASP A 2 -1.30 -3.45 -14.87
CA ASP A 2 -0.39 -4.53 -14.51
C ASP A 2 -0.20 -4.41 -12.99
N VAL A 3 -1.12 -5.06 -12.27
CA VAL A 3 -1.01 -5.20 -10.82
C VAL A 3 0.28 -5.98 -10.62
N HIS A 4 1.20 -5.46 -9.80
CA HIS A 4 2.36 -6.21 -9.37
C HIS A 4 1.88 -7.52 -8.71
N TRP A 5 1.72 -8.58 -9.50
CA TRP A 5 1.18 -9.85 -9.08
C TRP A 5 2.36 -10.70 -8.61
N ASN A 6 2.26 -11.26 -7.42
CA ASN A 6 3.24 -12.23 -6.98
C ASN A 6 2.89 -13.58 -7.64
N SER A 7 3.59 -13.91 -8.73
CA SER A 7 3.39 -15.16 -9.46
C SER A 7 3.72 -16.40 -8.63
N ALA A 8 4.56 -16.29 -7.59
CA ALA A 8 4.92 -17.40 -6.72
C ALA A 8 3.84 -17.72 -5.69
N THR A 9 3.12 -16.71 -5.20
CA THR A 9 2.03 -16.89 -4.20
C THR A 9 0.64 -16.79 -4.80
N ASN A 10 0.53 -16.39 -6.06
CA ASN A 10 -0.73 -16.10 -6.75
C ASN A 10 -1.60 -15.09 -5.98
N GLU A 11 -0.97 -14.00 -5.53
CA GLU A 11 -1.59 -12.93 -4.73
C GLU A 11 -1.11 -11.54 -5.17
N PRO A 12 -1.85 -10.46 -4.87
CA PRO A 12 -1.35 -9.11 -5.06
C PRO A 12 -0.07 -8.87 -4.26
N LYS A 13 0.92 -8.21 -4.88
CA LYS A 13 2.12 -7.77 -4.16
C LYS A 13 1.73 -6.68 -3.16
N ILE A 14 2.17 -6.86 -1.91
CA ILE A 14 2.05 -5.88 -0.83
C ILE A 14 3.47 -5.47 -0.47
N ALA A 15 3.72 -4.16 -0.33
CA ALA A 15 5.01 -3.67 0.11
C ALA A 15 5.22 -3.97 1.61
N TYR A 16 6.41 -4.45 1.97
CA TYR A 16 6.79 -4.63 3.36
C TYR A 16 7.43 -3.35 3.89
N GLY A 17 6.85 -2.79 4.96
CA GLY A 17 7.27 -1.53 5.57
C GLY A 17 6.54 -0.32 4.97
N LEU A 18 5.89 0.47 5.83
CA LEU A 18 5.09 1.63 5.42
C LEU A 18 5.92 2.92 5.31
N GLY A 19 7.15 2.93 5.84
CA GLY A 19 8.00 4.11 5.84
C GLY A 19 7.49 5.19 6.80
N SER A 20 7.62 6.47 6.41
CA SER A 20 7.27 7.63 7.26
C SER A 20 6.40 8.67 6.56
N GLY A 21 5.82 8.34 5.39
CA GLY A 21 5.15 9.29 4.51
C GLY A 21 3.73 9.70 4.90
N SER A 22 3.20 9.18 6.02
CA SER A 22 1.83 9.44 6.48
C SER A 22 1.71 9.22 8.00
N ASP A 23 0.51 9.40 8.54
CA ASP A 23 0.22 9.40 9.98
C ASP A 23 0.42 8.04 10.66
N PHE A 24 0.46 6.94 9.89
CA PHE A 24 0.75 5.60 10.43
C PHE A 24 2.14 5.51 11.07
N PHE A 25 3.07 6.44 10.78
CA PHE A 25 4.46 6.40 11.26
C PHE A 25 4.57 6.18 12.77
N GLY A 26 3.79 6.92 13.56
CA GLY A 26 3.83 6.82 15.02
C GLY A 26 3.34 5.44 15.51
N PHE A 27 2.32 4.91 14.87
CA PHE A 27 1.78 3.60 15.22
C PHE A 27 2.72 2.46 14.81
N ASP A 28 3.34 2.57 13.64
CA ASP A 28 4.23 1.53 13.09
C ASP A 28 5.59 1.53 13.78
N GLN A 29 6.30 2.66 13.77
CA GLN A 29 7.71 2.71 14.17
C GLN A 29 7.93 3.03 15.65
N LEU A 30 6.99 3.72 16.31
CA LEU A 30 7.14 4.06 17.73
C LEU A 30 6.40 3.07 18.64
N VAL A 31 5.17 2.71 18.29
CA VAL A 31 4.32 1.83 19.10
C VAL A 31 4.46 0.36 18.72
N GLY A 32 4.78 0.05 17.46
CA GLY A 32 4.86 -1.33 16.97
C GLY A 32 3.49 -1.98 16.71
N SER A 33 2.46 -1.17 16.45
CA SER A 33 1.15 -1.66 16.03
C SER A 33 1.19 -2.09 14.56
N SER A 34 0.44 -3.14 14.21
CA SER A 34 0.22 -3.47 12.80
C SER A 34 -0.66 -2.40 12.15
N ASN A 35 -0.27 -1.95 10.95
CA ASN A 35 -0.97 -0.89 10.20
C ASN A 35 -1.18 -1.31 8.75
N ILE A 36 -2.11 -0.63 8.09
CA ILE A 36 -2.36 -0.75 6.65
C ILE A 36 -2.54 0.66 6.06
N ASP A 37 -1.87 0.92 4.95
CA ASP A 37 -2.17 2.03 4.06
C ASP A 37 -2.47 1.46 2.67
N ALA A 38 -3.59 1.88 2.09
CA ALA A 38 -4.07 1.40 0.81
C ALA A 38 -4.58 2.58 -0.01
N THR A 39 -4.03 2.72 -1.22
CA THR A 39 -4.37 3.83 -2.13
C THR A 39 -4.62 3.30 -3.53
N TYR A 40 -5.59 3.87 -4.24
CA TYR A 40 -5.75 3.64 -5.68
C TYR A 40 -4.73 4.50 -6.43
N MET A 41 -3.81 3.87 -7.13
CA MET A 41 -2.67 4.54 -7.80
C MET A 41 -2.74 4.38 -9.31
N PHE A 42 -2.12 5.32 -10.03
CA PHE A 42 -1.88 5.19 -11.45
C PHE A 42 -0.85 4.08 -11.74
N ASP A 43 -0.83 3.63 -13.00
CA ASP A 43 0.10 2.58 -13.44
C ASP A 43 1.54 3.09 -13.45
N ARG A 44 2.32 2.70 -12.43
CA ARG A 44 3.72 3.14 -12.29
C ARG A 44 4.64 2.59 -13.38
N THR A 45 4.26 1.52 -14.08
CA THR A 45 5.05 0.98 -15.20
C THR A 45 4.87 1.81 -16.47
N TYR A 46 3.72 2.46 -16.61
CA TYR A 46 3.48 3.40 -17.71
C TYR A 46 4.05 4.79 -17.39
N TYR A 47 4.00 5.21 -16.13
CA TYR A 47 4.46 6.52 -15.65
C TYR A 47 5.70 6.42 -14.76
N GLU A 48 6.74 5.71 -15.20
CA GLU A 48 7.92 5.36 -14.37
C GLU A 48 8.70 6.57 -13.84
N SER A 49 8.70 7.69 -14.57
CA SER A 49 9.41 8.90 -14.18
C SER A 49 8.65 9.76 -13.16
N LEU A 50 7.39 9.45 -12.88
CA LEU A 50 6.58 10.20 -11.92
C LEU A 50 6.76 9.61 -10.52
N SER A 51 7.25 10.45 -9.60
CA SER A 51 7.36 10.10 -8.17
C SER A 51 6.01 10.16 -7.44
N SER A 52 5.10 11.02 -7.90
CA SER A 52 3.74 11.20 -7.38
C SER A 52 2.82 11.66 -8.51
N TYR A 53 1.54 11.84 -8.20
CA TYR A 53 0.62 12.46 -9.15
C TYR A 53 0.97 13.96 -9.32
N PRO A 54 0.81 14.55 -10.53
CA PRO A 54 1.45 15.83 -10.84
C PRO A 54 1.00 17.08 -10.06
N LEU A 55 -0.15 17.03 -9.38
CA LEU A 55 -0.71 18.21 -8.71
C LEU A 55 -0.51 18.22 -7.19
N TYR A 56 0.16 17.21 -6.65
CA TYR A 56 0.44 17.08 -5.23
C TYR A 56 1.04 18.35 -4.63
N HIS A 57 0.45 18.86 -3.54
CA HIS A 57 0.91 20.07 -2.85
C HIS A 57 0.93 21.34 -3.70
N THR A 58 0.06 21.41 -4.72
CA THR A 58 -0.10 22.62 -5.53
C THR A 58 -1.48 23.24 -5.31
N SER A 59 -1.63 24.51 -5.69
CA SER A 59 -2.94 25.18 -5.70
C SER A 59 -3.93 24.60 -6.71
N TYR A 60 -3.50 23.67 -7.57
CA TYR A 60 -4.33 23.01 -8.58
C TYR A 60 -4.92 21.69 -8.08
N GLU A 61 -4.63 21.28 -6.85
CA GLU A 61 -5.26 20.15 -6.17
C GLU A 61 -6.71 20.49 -5.78
N VAL A 62 -7.58 20.56 -6.77
CA VAL A 62 -8.97 21.00 -6.64
C VAL A 62 -9.96 19.90 -7.05
N PHE A 63 -11.20 20.01 -6.55
CA PHE A 63 -12.25 19.03 -6.83
C PHE A 63 -12.51 18.81 -8.33
N SER A 64 -12.48 19.87 -9.14
CA SER A 64 -12.70 19.75 -10.59
C SER A 64 -11.63 18.89 -11.27
N MET A 65 -10.37 18.94 -10.82
CA MET A 65 -9.31 18.05 -11.30
C MET A 65 -9.64 16.58 -11.00
N MET A 66 -10.08 16.29 -9.78
CA MET A 66 -10.49 14.95 -9.37
C MET A 66 -11.67 14.45 -10.21
N LYS A 67 -12.74 15.27 -10.30
CA LYS A 67 -13.98 14.93 -10.99
C LYS A 67 -13.85 14.85 -12.51
N THR A 68 -12.89 15.53 -13.11
CA THR A 68 -12.72 15.55 -14.56
C THR A 68 -11.70 14.52 -15.05
N PHE A 69 -10.59 14.35 -14.34
CA PHE A 69 -9.44 13.60 -14.87
C PHE A 69 -9.05 12.36 -14.06
N ILE A 70 -9.20 12.38 -12.73
CA ILE A 70 -8.66 11.32 -11.88
C ILE A 70 -9.71 10.23 -11.61
N ASP A 71 -10.89 10.60 -11.14
CA ASP A 71 -11.97 9.66 -10.84
C ASP A 71 -13.36 10.22 -11.20
N PRO A 72 -13.69 10.32 -12.50
CA PRO A 72 -14.90 11.03 -12.93
C PRO A 72 -16.21 10.45 -12.41
N ASN A 73 -16.24 9.17 -12.11
CA ASN A 73 -17.41 8.47 -11.60
C ASN A 73 -17.30 8.11 -10.11
N PHE A 74 -16.23 8.54 -9.43
CA PHE A 74 -15.91 8.15 -8.05
C PHE A 74 -15.84 6.64 -7.84
N THR A 75 -15.52 5.87 -8.90
CA THR A 75 -15.48 4.42 -8.83
C THR A 75 -14.27 3.95 -8.03
N ALA A 76 -13.11 4.59 -8.19
CA ALA A 76 -11.92 4.27 -7.42
C ALA A 76 -12.12 4.60 -5.94
N HIS A 77 -12.67 5.78 -5.63
CA HIS A 77 -13.00 6.18 -4.25
C HIS A 77 -14.01 5.24 -3.62
N ARG A 78 -15.08 4.88 -4.34
CA ARG A 78 -16.07 3.89 -3.88
C ARG A 78 -15.41 2.55 -3.58
N THR A 79 -14.55 2.07 -4.47
CA THR A 79 -13.84 0.78 -4.33
C THR A 79 -12.95 0.79 -3.09
N MET A 80 -12.18 1.86 -2.88
CA MET A 80 -11.33 2.01 -1.69
C MET A 80 -12.15 2.12 -0.40
N GLY A 81 -13.25 2.86 -0.42
CA GLY A 81 -14.17 2.94 0.71
C GLY A 81 -14.76 1.58 1.08
N GLN A 82 -15.16 0.78 0.08
CA GLN A 82 -15.65 -0.58 0.29
C GLN A 82 -14.55 -1.51 0.82
N LEU A 83 -13.35 -1.46 0.25
CA LEU A 83 -12.20 -2.26 0.68
C LEU A 83 -11.86 -2.00 2.15
N MET A 84 -11.65 -0.73 2.50
CA MET A 84 -11.30 -0.34 3.86
C MET A 84 -12.45 -0.61 4.85
N GLY A 85 -13.70 -0.43 4.42
CA GLY A 85 -14.87 -0.78 5.23
C GLY A 85 -14.95 -2.27 5.55
N VAL A 86 -14.67 -3.13 4.57
CA VAL A 86 -14.63 -4.59 4.78
C VAL A 86 -13.47 -4.97 5.70
N VAL A 87 -12.28 -4.41 5.50
CA VAL A 87 -11.12 -4.65 6.39
C VAL A 87 -11.44 -4.24 7.83
N ALA A 88 -12.02 -3.05 8.04
CA ALA A 88 -12.40 -2.58 9.36
C ALA A 88 -13.43 -3.52 10.03
N LEU A 89 -14.44 -3.97 9.28
CA LEU A 89 -15.45 -4.91 9.78
C LEU A 89 -14.83 -6.24 10.20
N PHE A 90 -13.92 -6.81 9.40
CA PHE A 90 -13.22 -8.03 9.77
C PHE A 90 -12.35 -7.83 11.03
N LEU A 91 -11.65 -6.70 11.15
CA LEU A 91 -10.81 -6.43 12.32
C LEU A 91 -11.64 -6.17 13.60
N SER A 92 -12.86 -5.64 13.49
CA SER A 92 -13.72 -5.36 14.65
C SER A 92 -14.55 -6.56 15.11
N GLU A 93 -15.08 -7.35 14.17
CA GLU A 93 -16.06 -8.39 14.48
C GLU A 93 -15.47 -9.80 14.63
N THR A 94 -14.26 -10.04 14.12
CA THR A 94 -13.70 -11.40 14.15
C THR A 94 -13.13 -11.71 15.54
N PRO A 95 -13.61 -12.75 16.25
CA PRO A 95 -13.14 -13.07 17.61
C PRO A 95 -11.65 -13.42 17.69
N VAL A 96 -11.10 -13.92 16.58
CA VAL A 96 -9.68 -14.20 16.40
C VAL A 96 -9.19 -13.35 15.24
N LEU A 97 -8.18 -12.52 15.49
CA LEU A 97 -7.55 -11.71 14.44
C LEU A 97 -6.97 -12.62 13.37
N GLN A 98 -7.33 -12.36 12.12
CA GLN A 98 -6.93 -13.13 10.95
C GLN A 98 -5.48 -12.80 10.51
N PHE A 99 -4.56 -12.72 11.47
CA PHE A 99 -3.15 -12.46 11.20
C PHE A 99 -2.43 -13.76 10.85
N ASN A 100 -1.74 -13.75 9.71
CA ASN A 100 -0.85 -14.83 9.33
C ASN A 100 0.61 -14.43 9.61
N VAL A 101 1.06 -14.69 10.83
CA VAL A 101 2.43 -14.35 11.29
C VAL A 101 3.52 -15.05 10.48
N SER A 102 3.22 -16.18 9.84
CA SER A 102 4.18 -16.88 8.97
C SER A 102 4.59 -16.02 7.77
N ARG A 103 3.74 -15.10 7.30
CA ARG A 103 4.11 -14.14 6.24
C ARG A 103 5.24 -13.21 6.68
N TYR A 104 5.30 -12.87 7.97
CA TYR A 104 6.38 -12.05 8.51
C TYR A 104 7.75 -12.73 8.36
N THR A 105 7.80 -14.07 8.45
CA THR A 105 9.04 -14.83 8.22
C THR A 105 9.55 -14.72 6.79
N VAL A 106 8.65 -14.57 5.82
CA VAL A 106 9.01 -14.35 4.40
C VAL A 106 9.65 -12.97 4.26
N ALA A 107 9.04 -11.92 4.82
CA ALA A 107 9.57 -10.56 4.82
C ALA A 107 10.95 -10.47 5.49
N LEU A 108 11.13 -11.14 6.64
CA LEU A 108 12.42 -11.19 7.34
C LEU A 108 13.51 -11.88 6.51
N ARG A 109 13.18 -12.97 5.80
CA ARG A 109 14.14 -13.66 4.92
C ARG A 109 14.53 -12.79 3.73
N GLU A 110 13.57 -12.10 3.14
CA GLU A 110 13.82 -11.16 2.05
C GLU A 110 14.73 -10.01 2.52
N ALA A 111 14.42 -9.39 3.65
CA ALA A 111 15.25 -8.35 4.26
C ALA A 111 16.68 -8.86 4.55
N MET A 112 16.81 -10.05 5.15
CA MET A 112 18.11 -10.67 5.42
C MET A 112 18.90 -10.94 4.13
N ASN A 113 18.24 -11.39 3.06
CA ASN A 113 18.91 -11.62 1.79
C ASN A 113 19.37 -10.32 1.14
N ASN A 114 18.57 -9.25 1.23
CA ASN A 114 18.92 -7.92 0.72
C ASN A 114 20.08 -7.26 1.49
N LEU A 115 20.29 -7.64 2.75
CA LEU A 115 21.41 -7.16 3.58
C LEU A 115 22.70 -7.96 3.38
N LYS A 116 22.65 -9.15 2.77
CA LYS A 116 23.88 -9.92 2.51
C LYS A 116 24.73 -9.17 1.47
N PRO A 117 26.03 -8.97 1.73
CA PRO A 117 26.91 -8.34 0.75
C PRO A 117 26.96 -9.17 -0.53
N ASN A 118 26.88 -8.50 -1.69
CA ASN A 118 26.94 -9.11 -3.03
C ASN A 118 28.33 -9.67 -3.42
N ASN A 119 29.22 -9.94 -2.46
CA ASN A 119 30.52 -10.54 -2.72
C ASN A 119 30.94 -11.38 -1.51
N PRO A 120 31.23 -12.69 -1.67
CA PRO A 120 32.04 -13.39 -0.67
C PRO A 120 33.46 -12.81 -0.74
N ALA A 121 34.04 -12.56 0.42
CA ALA A 121 35.47 -12.22 0.53
C ALA A 121 36.35 -13.35 -0.04
#